data_AF-A0A929SLF7-F1
#
_entry.id   AF-A0A929SLF7-F1
#
_cell.length_a   1.000
_cell.length_b   1.000
_cell.length_c   1.000
_cell.angle_alpha   90.00
_cell.angle_beta   90.00
_cell.angle_gamma   90.00
#
_symmetry.space_group_name_H-M   'P 1'
#
loop_
_entity.id
_entity.type
_entity.pdbx_description
1 polymer ?
#
loop_
_entity_poly.entity_id
_entity_poly.type
_entity_poly.pdbx_seq_one_letter_code
_entity_poly.pdbx_strand_id
1 'polypeptide(L)'
;GELTKNQASNAAQVGAHKLFGNKNNTVNVSQSAGDLNGKNISSGRADVKDSVTPNTVYNNKTIVKGGTNFGNVNAGYGDSGTQEVHHNGLSFEDSSKGAVVNGNISAGYSLSGNVHDNTVTTNDTIVNGNAYGGEAANGNADANTITLNDGKVTGDVKGAKASGSATNNSVNLKGTARVDGNVYAADASSGSGNSVNFHSGSVGGTIYGLSNTSGTNNSLNVYNASTQKTAGDIANLNVLNFDGISNANGSAATAALNLTTAGNTDINNAKFQLNGIDYDPSNDSYGSLNIEEGKEYHLIRNAGNTFTNFTEKAKQTTQEFTLKNSTTYDIMLKGLIKSSDDQSILIQGSKLTSRNITGGEFGNDEINRYNPIPNPVINVVNEDPSNPTDFNGLDIDGGNNSTVNLTGGNNIGNITGGAGSTLNVGKNTTNPATPNSITARNIGGFDDINIFMPPTVKDGDSMIKLTDPTANTDLSNMRGKITAYVSGNTDVGDTSTIHLIDKQGSGRLLLPDPSHLQTRVQQGATIDYETYAMVDANGRALDLRFSGKRRV
;
A
#
# COMPACT_ATOMS: atom_id res chain seq x y z
N GLY A 1 0.03 37.37 50.96
CA GLY A 1 1.11 36.96 51.87
C GLY A 1 1.14 35.46 52.08
N GLU A 2 1.32 34.70 51.00
CA GLU A 2 1.40 33.22 51.02
C GLU A 2 2.80 32.72 50.63
N LEU A 3 3.45 33.42 49.68
CA LEU A 3 4.85 33.27 49.28
C LEU A 3 5.82 33.17 50.47
N THR A 4 5.52 33.85 51.59
CA THR A 4 6.37 33.89 52.80
C THR A 4 6.06 32.78 53.81
N LYS A 5 4.85 32.21 53.81
CA LYS A 5 4.46 31.14 54.75
C LYS A 5 4.99 29.77 54.29
N ASN A 6 4.94 29.48 52.99
CA ASN A 6 5.48 28.24 52.43
C ASN A 6 7.02 28.20 52.36
N GLN A 7 7.70 29.32 52.58
CA GLN A 7 9.17 29.34 52.76
C GLN A 7 9.62 28.77 54.11
N ALA A 8 8.80 28.84 55.15
CA ALA A 8 9.21 28.51 56.52
C ALA A 8 9.28 27.00 56.78
N SER A 9 8.27 26.23 56.34
CA SER A 9 8.22 24.77 56.58
C SER A 9 9.29 23.98 55.80
N ASN A 10 9.75 24.50 54.66
CA ASN A 10 10.71 23.83 53.79
C ASN A 10 12.19 24.04 54.18
N ALA A 11 12.47 24.76 55.26
CA ALA A 11 13.80 24.83 55.85
C ALA A 11 14.25 23.51 56.54
N ALA A 12 13.37 22.52 56.65
CA ALA A 12 13.57 21.28 57.40
C ALA A 12 14.21 20.11 56.60
N GLN A 13 14.42 20.23 55.29
CA GLN A 13 15.07 19.18 54.48
C GLN A 13 16.51 19.57 54.07
N VAL A 14 17.47 18.72 54.41
CA VAL A 14 18.89 18.92 54.10
C VAL A 14 19.15 18.68 52.60
N GLY A 15 19.71 19.69 51.91
CA GLY A 15 20.26 19.54 50.56
C GLY A 15 19.38 19.96 49.38
N ALA A 16 18.19 20.53 49.64
CA ALA A 16 17.33 21.12 48.60
C ALA A 16 17.61 22.63 48.42
N HIS A 17 17.75 23.10 47.18
CA HIS A 17 17.98 24.53 46.87
C HIS A 17 16.64 25.26 46.71
N LYS A 18 16.46 26.39 47.42
CA LYS A 18 15.20 27.17 47.56
C LYS A 18 14.56 27.62 46.23
N LEU A 19 13.64 26.84 45.69
CA LEU A 19 12.74 27.15 44.57
C LEU A 19 11.48 26.25 44.75
N PHE A 20 10.21 26.55 44.42
CA PHE A 20 9.51 27.62 43.66
C PHE A 20 8.06 27.83 44.20
N GLY A 21 7.20 28.57 43.48
CA GLY A 21 5.72 28.44 43.55
C GLY A 21 5.14 27.49 42.47
N ASN A 22 3.83 27.51 42.25
CA ASN A 22 3.17 26.68 41.22
C ASN A 22 3.19 27.28 39.79
N LYS A 23 3.44 28.58 39.61
CA LYS A 23 3.31 29.25 38.31
C LYS A 23 4.30 30.36 38.00
N ASN A 24 4.53 30.61 36.71
CA ASN A 24 5.39 31.67 36.15
C ASN A 24 6.85 31.62 36.65
N ASN A 25 7.35 30.44 37.01
CA ASN A 25 8.73 30.28 37.47
C ASN A 25 9.70 30.04 36.30
N THR A 26 11.00 30.23 36.52
CA THR A 26 12.03 29.83 35.55
C THR A 26 13.28 29.26 36.22
N VAL A 27 13.67 28.04 35.86
CA VAL A 27 15.00 27.46 36.12
C VAL A 27 15.90 27.72 34.93
N ASN A 28 17.13 28.16 35.19
CA ASN A 28 18.21 28.17 34.21
C ASN A 28 19.39 27.34 34.75
N VAL A 29 19.73 26.23 34.10
CA VAL A 29 20.97 25.47 34.35
C VAL A 29 22.02 25.92 33.34
N SER A 30 23.15 26.42 33.83
CA SER A 30 24.21 26.99 32.99
C SER A 30 24.97 25.92 32.20
N GLN A 31 25.56 26.32 31.06
CA GLN A 31 26.45 25.47 30.26
C GLN A 31 27.74 25.06 31.01
N SER A 32 28.06 25.77 32.10
CA SER A 32 29.13 25.45 33.03
C SER A 32 28.72 24.47 34.14
N ALA A 33 27.48 24.00 34.20
CA ALA A 33 27.05 22.99 35.16
C ALA A 33 27.87 21.70 35.00
N GLY A 34 28.30 21.13 36.13
CA GLY A 34 29.05 19.88 36.18
C GLY A 34 28.12 18.68 36.37
N ASP A 35 28.50 17.79 37.27
CA ASP A 35 27.70 16.65 37.73
C ASP A 35 26.61 17.13 38.72
N LEU A 36 25.33 16.88 38.40
CA LEU A 36 24.20 17.21 39.28
C LEU A 36 23.89 16.14 40.34
N ASN A 37 24.68 15.06 40.40
CA ASN A 37 24.64 14.02 41.42
C ASN A 37 23.25 13.36 41.54
N GLY A 38 22.60 13.07 40.40
CA GLY A 38 21.28 12.45 40.32
C GLY A 38 20.13 13.35 40.78
N LYS A 39 20.35 14.67 40.97
CA LYS A 39 19.31 15.59 41.46
C LYS A 39 18.19 15.78 40.44
N ASN A 40 16.96 15.73 40.94
CA ASN A 40 15.76 16.08 40.18
C ASN A 40 15.63 17.61 40.05
N ILE A 41 15.01 18.07 38.96
CA ILE A 41 14.65 19.47 38.73
C ILE A 41 13.13 19.59 38.56
N SER A 42 12.52 20.61 39.17
CA SER A 42 11.14 21.03 38.89
C SER A 42 11.08 22.55 38.88
N SER A 43 10.51 23.16 37.83
CA SER A 43 10.31 24.63 37.78
C SER A 43 9.01 25.08 38.44
N GLY A 44 7.93 24.32 38.31
CA GLY A 44 6.69 24.52 39.03
C GLY A 44 6.35 23.29 39.85
N ARG A 45 5.84 23.48 41.07
CA ARG A 45 5.33 22.37 41.87
C ARG A 45 4.11 22.80 42.67
N ALA A 46 3.06 21.97 42.62
CA ALA A 46 1.97 21.97 43.58
C ALA A 46 2.21 20.87 44.63
N ASP A 47 1.66 21.07 45.83
CA ASP A 47 1.63 20.11 46.94
C ASP A 47 0.17 19.92 47.37
N VAL A 48 -0.20 18.73 47.84
CA VAL A 48 -1.52 18.38 48.40
C VAL A 48 -1.99 19.31 49.53
N LYS A 49 -1.08 20.06 50.14
CA LYS A 49 -1.37 21.07 51.17
C LYS A 49 -1.65 22.46 50.61
N ASP A 50 -1.51 22.68 49.30
CA ASP A 50 -1.87 23.95 48.66
C ASP A 50 -3.40 24.10 48.64
N SER A 51 -3.89 25.11 49.38
CA SER A 51 -5.31 25.41 49.52
C SER A 51 -5.87 26.30 48.40
N VAL A 52 -5.04 26.74 47.46
CA VAL A 52 -5.49 27.58 46.34
C VAL A 52 -6.34 26.75 45.37
N THR A 53 -7.59 27.16 45.15
CA THR A 53 -8.48 26.53 44.17
C THR A 53 -8.77 27.49 43.01
N PRO A 54 -8.58 27.09 41.73
CA PRO A 54 -8.06 25.80 41.31
C PRO A 54 -6.53 25.70 41.52
N ASN A 55 -6.07 24.54 42.01
CA ASN A 55 -4.66 24.26 42.19
C ASN A 55 -4.07 23.85 40.83
N THR A 56 -3.25 24.73 40.24
CA THR A 56 -2.80 24.62 38.86
C THR A 56 -1.33 24.97 38.70
N VAL A 57 -0.62 24.22 37.85
CA VAL A 57 0.83 24.38 37.63
C VAL A 57 1.08 24.83 36.19
N TYR A 58 1.41 26.10 35.98
CA TYR A 58 1.48 26.66 34.62
C TYR A 58 2.51 27.76 34.37
N ASN A 59 2.84 27.97 33.10
CA ASN A 59 3.84 28.94 32.62
C ASN A 59 5.22 28.79 33.28
N ASN A 60 5.58 27.59 33.74
CA ASN A 60 6.89 27.33 34.32
C ASN A 60 7.87 26.92 33.22
N LYS A 61 9.08 27.51 33.22
CA LYS A 61 10.10 27.21 32.21
C LYS A 61 11.37 26.60 32.83
N THR A 62 11.75 25.42 32.40
CA THR A 62 13.06 24.82 32.69
C THR A 62 13.96 24.98 31.47
N ILE A 63 15.08 25.69 31.60
CA ILE A 63 16.11 25.80 30.57
C ILE A 63 17.38 25.11 31.04
N VAL A 64 17.88 24.15 30.26
CA VAL A 64 19.15 23.47 30.51
C VAL A 64 20.10 23.77 29.34
N LYS A 65 21.29 24.29 29.64
CA LYS A 65 22.33 24.62 28.64
C LYS A 65 23.56 23.73 28.74
N GLY A 66 23.52 22.71 29.59
CA GLY A 66 24.61 21.76 29.87
C GLY A 66 24.47 21.17 31.28
N GLY A 67 25.34 20.21 31.59
CA GLY A 67 25.35 19.47 32.86
C GLY A 67 25.16 17.97 32.64
N THR A 68 25.55 17.17 33.62
CA THR A 68 25.50 15.70 33.54
C THR A 68 24.85 15.09 34.77
N ASN A 69 24.37 13.85 34.64
CA ASN A 69 23.82 13.08 35.75
C ASN A 69 22.64 13.82 36.44
N PHE A 70 21.73 14.39 35.64
CA PHE A 70 20.43 14.81 36.15
C PHE A 70 19.61 13.57 36.55
N GLY A 71 18.77 13.70 37.58
CA GLY A 71 17.68 12.77 37.85
C GLY A 71 16.52 12.99 36.87
N ASN A 72 15.30 13.05 37.36
CA ASN A 72 14.14 13.48 36.57
C ASN A 72 14.14 15.00 36.37
N VAL A 73 13.75 15.48 35.18
CA VAL A 73 13.63 16.92 34.88
C VAL A 73 12.21 17.24 34.45
N ASN A 74 11.49 18.00 35.29
CA ASN A 74 10.11 18.42 35.05
C ASN A 74 10.02 19.95 34.91
N ALA A 75 9.16 20.46 34.02
CA ALA A 75 8.82 21.89 34.04
C ALA A 75 7.65 22.19 34.99
N GLY A 76 6.58 21.39 34.97
CA GLY A 76 5.50 21.40 35.96
C GLY A 76 5.28 20.03 36.61
N TYR A 77 5.13 20.01 37.93
CA TYR A 77 4.79 18.81 38.70
C TYR A 77 3.56 19.06 39.60
N GLY A 78 2.44 18.42 39.27
CA GLY A 78 1.21 18.38 40.05
C GLY A 78 1.04 17.03 40.76
N ASP A 79 0.63 17.07 42.02
CA ASP A 79 0.22 15.88 42.77
C ASP A 79 -1.30 15.73 42.83
N SER A 80 -1.84 14.90 43.73
CA SER A 80 -3.27 14.57 43.76
C SER A 80 -4.19 15.74 44.12
N GLY A 81 -3.66 16.87 44.59
CA GLY A 81 -4.44 18.10 44.77
C GLY A 81 -4.58 18.95 43.49
N THR A 82 -3.84 18.62 42.43
CA THR A 82 -3.70 19.47 41.24
C THR A 82 -4.79 19.15 40.21
N GLN A 83 -5.47 20.18 39.71
CA GLN A 83 -6.52 20.06 38.69
C GLN A 83 -5.96 20.13 37.27
N GLU A 84 -5.02 21.05 37.01
CA GLU A 84 -4.46 21.28 35.67
C GLU A 84 -2.96 21.56 35.72
N VAL A 85 -2.22 20.97 34.77
CA VAL A 85 -0.79 21.25 34.56
C VAL A 85 -0.56 21.61 33.10
N HIS A 86 -0.36 22.90 32.81
CA HIS A 86 -0.43 23.38 31.43
C HIS A 86 0.55 24.49 31.07
N HIS A 87 0.83 24.66 29.78
CA HIS A 87 1.68 25.75 29.27
C HIS A 87 3.09 25.80 29.90
N ASN A 88 3.58 24.67 30.42
CA ASN A 88 4.94 24.56 30.95
C ASN A 88 5.91 24.21 29.82
N GLY A 89 7.15 24.67 29.92
CA GLY A 89 8.18 24.49 28.89
C GLY A 89 9.47 23.91 29.45
N LEU A 90 9.93 22.79 28.89
CA LEU A 90 11.25 22.22 29.16
C LEU A 90 12.10 22.31 27.89
N SER A 91 13.20 23.06 27.95
CA SER A 91 14.12 23.27 26.83
C SER A 91 15.53 22.90 27.23
N PHE A 92 16.09 21.87 26.60
CA PHE A 92 17.53 21.67 26.54
C PHE A 92 18.04 22.43 25.32
N GLU A 93 18.63 23.60 25.54
CA GLU A 93 19.18 24.47 24.49
C GLU A 93 20.59 24.01 24.09
N ASP A 94 21.08 24.46 22.93
CA ASP A 94 22.43 24.16 22.40
C ASP A 94 23.48 24.15 23.52
N SER A 95 24.03 22.95 23.74
CA SER A 95 25.02 22.69 24.76
C SER A 95 26.24 22.09 24.09
N SER A 96 27.28 22.90 23.93
CA SER A 96 28.61 22.51 23.42
C SER A 96 29.32 21.39 24.22
N LYS A 97 28.67 20.85 25.25
CA LYS A 97 29.11 19.75 26.12
C LYS A 97 28.10 18.59 26.20
N GLY A 98 26.92 18.72 25.59
CA GLY A 98 25.76 17.87 25.81
C GLY A 98 25.12 18.07 27.19
N ALA A 99 23.89 17.58 27.32
CA ALA A 99 23.21 17.38 28.60
C ALA A 99 22.88 15.90 28.79
N VAL A 100 23.13 15.33 29.98
CA VAL A 100 22.90 13.89 30.26
C VAL A 100 21.93 13.67 31.41
N VAL A 101 20.72 13.25 31.08
CA VAL A 101 19.63 12.96 32.01
C VAL A 101 19.55 11.45 32.26
N ASN A 102 19.71 11.03 33.51
CA ASN A 102 19.61 9.63 33.91
C ASN A 102 18.18 9.21 34.29
N GLY A 103 17.30 10.18 34.56
CA GLY A 103 15.87 9.95 34.75
C GLY A 103 15.03 10.24 33.50
N ASN A 104 13.73 10.43 33.71
CA ASN A 104 12.78 10.85 32.69
C ASN A 104 12.77 12.39 32.52
N ILE A 105 12.30 12.86 31.37
CA ILE A 105 11.98 14.28 31.16
C ILE A 105 10.48 14.49 30.89
N SER A 106 9.89 15.54 31.45
CA SER A 106 8.53 15.97 31.12
C SER A 106 8.36 17.49 31.19
N ALA A 107 7.51 18.07 30.35
CA ALA A 107 7.08 19.45 30.56
C ALA A 107 5.93 19.55 31.58
N GLY A 108 5.04 18.55 31.66
CA GLY A 108 3.97 18.49 32.66
C GLY A 108 3.73 17.08 33.20
N TYR A 109 3.69 16.94 34.52
CA TYR A 109 3.19 15.73 35.19
C TYR A 109 2.02 16.10 36.10
N SER A 110 0.93 15.34 36.08
CA SER A 110 -0.17 15.45 37.04
C SER A 110 -0.60 14.07 37.54
N LEU A 111 -0.73 13.91 38.87
CA LEU A 111 -1.21 12.66 39.45
C LEU A 111 -2.73 12.48 39.27
N SER A 112 -3.52 13.55 39.35
CA SER A 112 -5.00 13.46 39.37
C SER A 112 -5.74 14.49 38.50
N GLY A 113 -5.02 15.45 37.92
CA GLY A 113 -5.57 16.45 37.01
C GLY A 113 -5.25 16.17 35.55
N ASN A 114 -5.73 17.03 34.65
CA ASN A 114 -5.36 16.95 33.23
C ASN A 114 -4.02 17.66 32.98
N VAL A 115 -3.42 17.37 31.82
CA VAL A 115 -2.11 17.88 31.42
C VAL A 115 -2.17 18.34 29.97
N HIS A 116 -2.07 19.65 29.70
CA HIS A 116 -2.29 20.16 28.35
C HIS A 116 -1.39 21.33 27.92
N ASP A 117 -1.16 21.48 26.61
CA ASP A 117 -0.33 22.55 26.02
C ASP A 117 1.11 22.64 26.57
N ASN A 118 1.66 21.55 27.13
CA ASN A 118 3.04 21.53 27.63
C ASN A 118 4.03 21.21 26.50
N THR A 119 5.24 21.77 26.58
CA THR A 119 6.24 21.70 25.50
C THR A 119 7.61 21.22 25.98
N VAL A 120 8.10 20.13 25.39
CA VAL A 120 9.50 19.68 25.55
C VAL A 120 10.27 19.94 24.25
N THR A 121 11.48 20.48 24.36
CA THR A 121 12.44 20.58 23.26
C THR A 121 13.82 20.11 23.71
N THR A 122 14.48 19.28 22.92
CA THR A 122 15.86 18.83 23.16
C THR A 122 16.77 19.13 21.97
N ASN A 123 18.00 19.52 22.28
CA ASN A 123 19.13 19.67 21.35
C ASN A 123 20.33 18.97 22.01
N ASP A 124 21.07 18.13 21.28
CA ASP A 124 22.26 17.40 21.76
C ASP A 124 22.17 16.82 23.19
N THR A 125 21.00 16.28 23.52
CA THR A 125 20.68 15.76 24.86
C THR A 125 20.66 14.24 24.85
N ILE A 126 21.25 13.61 25.86
CA ILE A 126 21.11 12.18 26.14
C ILE A 126 20.10 12.02 27.29
N VAL A 127 19.00 11.34 27.03
CA VAL A 127 18.00 10.93 28.03
C VAL A 127 18.05 9.41 28.15
N ASN A 128 18.55 8.92 29.29
CA ASN A 128 18.62 7.49 29.58
C ASN A 128 17.30 6.91 30.12
N GLY A 129 16.32 7.77 30.40
CA GLY A 129 14.92 7.41 30.67
C GLY A 129 14.01 7.63 29.45
N ASN A 130 12.74 7.90 29.75
CA ASN A 130 11.71 8.24 28.77
C ASN A 130 11.52 9.75 28.66
N ALA A 131 10.90 10.21 27.57
CA ALA A 131 10.59 11.61 27.35
C ALA A 131 9.10 11.83 27.06
N TYR A 132 8.45 12.73 27.79
CA TYR A 132 7.01 13.00 27.72
C TYR A 132 6.75 14.47 27.40
N GLY A 133 5.89 14.80 26.43
CA GLY A 133 5.34 16.16 26.34
C GLY A 133 4.49 16.49 27.57
N GLY A 134 3.65 15.54 27.99
CA GLY A 134 2.93 15.56 29.27
C GLY A 134 2.52 14.17 29.77
N GLU A 135 2.33 14.00 31.08
CA GLU A 135 1.86 12.76 31.70
C GLU A 135 0.74 13.01 32.72
N ALA A 136 -0.49 12.55 32.42
CA ALA A 136 -1.66 12.58 33.30
C ALA A 136 -1.95 11.19 33.87
N ALA A 137 -1.53 10.92 35.10
CA ALA A 137 -1.58 9.57 35.67
C ALA A 137 -3.00 9.05 35.97
N ASN A 138 -3.96 9.95 36.26
CA ASN A 138 -5.38 9.64 36.46
C ASN A 138 -6.31 10.64 35.72
N GLY A 139 -5.84 11.26 34.63
CA GLY A 139 -6.55 12.32 33.90
C GLY A 139 -6.38 12.22 32.38
N ASN A 140 -6.81 13.26 31.66
CA ASN A 140 -6.61 13.41 30.21
C ASN A 140 -5.31 14.16 29.90
N ALA A 141 -4.76 13.98 28.70
CA ALA A 141 -3.58 14.74 28.27
C ALA A 141 -3.66 15.20 26.82
N ASP A 142 -3.82 16.51 26.59
CA ASP A 142 -4.20 17.08 25.28
C ASP A 142 -3.21 18.16 24.79
N ALA A 143 -2.99 18.28 23.49
CA ALA A 143 -2.15 19.31 22.86
C ALA A 143 -0.69 19.42 23.38
N ASN A 144 -0.17 18.41 24.06
CA ASN A 144 1.22 18.40 24.51
C ASN A 144 2.16 18.08 23.34
N THR A 145 3.31 18.72 23.31
CA THR A 145 4.28 18.60 22.21
C THR A 145 5.68 18.26 22.74
N ILE A 146 6.33 17.29 22.10
CA ILE A 146 7.76 17.07 22.23
C ILE A 146 8.46 17.26 20.88
N THR A 147 9.61 17.94 20.90
CA THR A 147 10.51 18.09 19.77
C THR A 147 11.91 17.61 20.15
N LEU A 148 12.39 16.59 19.44
CA LEU A 148 13.78 16.18 19.46
C LEU A 148 14.45 16.75 18.22
N ASN A 149 15.22 17.82 18.38
CA ASN A 149 16.01 18.37 17.28
C ASN A 149 17.21 17.46 17.01
N ASP A 150 17.96 17.13 18.06
CA ASP A 150 19.15 16.29 18.02
C ASP A 150 19.33 15.56 19.37
N GLY A 151 20.20 14.57 19.41
CA GLY A 151 20.49 13.78 20.60
C GLY A 151 19.80 12.40 20.64
N LYS A 152 19.70 11.81 21.83
CA LYS A 152 19.31 10.41 22.04
C LYS A 152 18.35 10.24 23.22
N VAL A 153 17.28 9.49 23.02
CA VAL A 153 16.42 8.93 24.09
C VAL A 153 16.55 7.41 24.07
N THR A 154 16.88 6.78 25.20
CA THR A 154 17.00 5.31 25.27
C THR A 154 15.69 4.61 25.62
N GLY A 155 14.79 5.28 26.34
CA GLY A 155 13.42 4.82 26.58
C GLY A 155 12.45 5.22 25.47
N ASP A 156 11.17 5.25 25.82
CA ASP A 156 10.11 5.71 24.92
C ASP A 156 10.06 7.24 24.81
N VAL A 157 9.54 7.72 23.68
CA VAL A 157 9.17 9.11 23.46
C VAL A 157 7.66 9.22 23.25
N LYS A 158 7.00 10.06 24.05
CA LYS A 158 5.54 10.15 24.10
C LYS A 158 5.10 11.61 23.98
N GLY A 159 4.29 11.95 22.98
CA GLY A 159 3.69 13.29 22.86
C GLY A 159 2.86 13.59 24.12
N ALA A 160 2.04 12.63 24.53
CA ALA A 160 1.55 12.55 25.90
C ALA A 160 1.37 11.10 26.38
N LYS A 161 1.22 10.95 27.70
CA LYS A 161 0.73 9.74 28.36
C LYS A 161 -0.46 10.07 29.25
N ALA A 162 -1.55 9.29 29.17
CA ALA A 162 -2.76 9.49 29.95
C ALA A 162 -3.36 8.15 30.42
N SER A 163 -4.03 8.12 31.57
CA SER A 163 -4.96 7.01 31.86
C SER A 163 -6.31 7.20 31.15
N GLY A 164 -6.72 8.47 30.98
CA GLY A 164 -7.93 8.87 30.27
C GLY A 164 -7.74 8.91 28.76
N SER A 165 -8.27 9.96 28.12
CA SER A 165 -8.06 10.24 26.70
C SER A 165 -6.82 11.12 26.48
N ALA A 166 -6.27 11.08 25.26
CA ALA A 166 -5.21 12.00 24.84
C ALA A 166 -5.41 12.46 23.39
N THR A 167 -5.51 13.78 23.18
CA THR A 167 -5.95 14.37 21.91
C THR A 167 -4.96 15.42 21.40
N ASN A 168 -4.75 15.49 20.08
CA ASN A 168 -3.91 16.52 19.43
C ASN A 168 -2.45 16.61 19.92
N ASN A 169 -1.91 15.58 20.55
CA ASN A 169 -0.52 15.56 21.00
C ASN A 169 0.44 15.33 19.84
N SER A 170 1.68 15.83 19.94
CA SER A 170 2.65 15.79 18.85
C SER A 170 4.04 15.36 19.29
N VAL A 171 4.66 14.45 18.53
CA VAL A 171 6.10 14.16 18.57
C VAL A 171 6.74 14.67 17.30
N ASN A 172 7.84 15.42 17.40
CA ASN A 172 8.59 15.93 16.26
C ASN A 172 10.03 15.40 16.33
N LEU A 173 10.43 14.60 15.33
CA LEU A 173 11.78 14.02 15.22
C LEU A 173 12.52 14.71 14.08
N LYS A 174 13.64 15.36 14.37
CA LYS A 174 14.43 16.16 13.42
C LYS A 174 15.92 15.80 13.53
N GLY A 175 16.76 16.52 12.79
CA GLY A 175 18.23 16.44 12.87
C GLY A 175 18.77 15.02 12.95
N THR A 176 19.56 14.73 13.98
CA THR A 176 20.11 13.40 14.27
C THR A 176 19.36 12.67 15.39
N ALA A 177 18.12 13.05 15.69
CA ALA A 177 17.37 12.49 16.81
C ALA A 177 17.26 10.95 16.74
N ARG A 178 17.69 10.28 17.81
CA ARG A 178 17.64 8.82 17.94
C ARG A 178 16.79 8.40 19.13
N VAL A 179 15.80 7.54 18.89
CA VAL A 179 15.01 6.89 19.94
C VAL A 179 15.34 5.39 19.90
N ASP A 180 15.85 4.80 20.97
CA ASP A 180 16.07 3.33 21.02
C ASP A 180 14.76 2.58 21.32
N GLY A 181 13.87 3.17 22.14
CA GLY A 181 12.54 2.64 22.45
C GLY A 181 11.49 2.95 21.39
N ASN A 182 10.22 2.94 21.82
CA ASN A 182 9.08 3.24 20.95
C ASN A 182 8.79 4.75 20.89
N VAL A 183 8.06 5.16 19.85
CA VAL A 183 7.51 6.52 19.75
C VAL A 183 6.00 6.45 19.72
N TYR A 184 5.33 7.23 20.57
CA TYR A 184 3.88 7.37 20.57
C TYR A 184 3.52 8.83 20.39
N ALA A 185 2.66 9.16 19.44
CA ALA A 185 2.02 10.48 19.46
C ALA A 185 1.20 10.66 20.76
N ALA A 186 0.48 9.60 21.18
CA ALA A 186 -0.07 9.47 22.53
C ALA A 186 -0.08 8.02 23.04
N ASP A 187 0.10 7.85 24.35
CA ASP A 187 -0.06 6.60 25.09
C ASP A 187 -1.25 6.74 26.07
N ALA A 188 -2.42 6.21 25.72
CA ALA A 188 -3.68 6.48 26.43
C ALA A 188 -4.69 5.33 26.32
N SER A 189 -5.90 5.50 26.87
CA SER A 189 -7.01 4.54 26.68
C SER A 189 -7.88 4.84 25.44
N SER A 190 -7.86 6.08 24.96
CA SER A 190 -8.47 6.55 23.72
C SER A 190 -7.80 7.87 23.29
N GLY A 191 -7.98 8.31 22.04
CA GLY A 191 -7.37 9.55 21.58
C GLY A 191 -7.49 9.82 20.09
N SER A 192 -7.56 11.09 19.70
CA SER A 192 -7.68 11.49 18.29
C SER A 192 -6.76 12.65 17.91
N GLY A 193 -6.43 12.76 16.63
CA GLY A 193 -5.62 13.85 16.08
C GLY A 193 -4.16 13.89 16.56
N ASN A 194 -3.68 12.84 17.21
CA ASN A 194 -2.28 12.79 17.67
C ASN A 194 -1.36 12.54 16.45
N SER A 195 -0.19 13.19 16.41
CA SER A 195 0.74 13.12 15.28
C SER A 195 2.18 12.77 15.67
N VAL A 196 2.83 11.93 14.87
CA VAL A 196 4.31 11.84 14.82
C VAL A 196 4.79 12.50 13.53
N ASN A 197 5.60 13.54 13.66
CA ASN A 197 6.21 14.30 12.57
C ASN A 197 7.67 13.86 12.42
N PHE A 198 7.93 12.93 11.50
CA PHE A 198 9.22 12.29 11.31
C PHE A 198 9.97 12.99 10.16
N HIS A 199 10.79 13.98 10.49
CA HIS A 199 11.59 14.73 9.52
C HIS A 199 12.96 14.10 9.26
N SER A 200 13.60 13.60 10.31
CA SER A 200 14.92 12.95 10.24
C SER A 200 15.16 12.13 11.51
N GLY A 201 16.23 11.35 11.53
CA GLY A 201 16.63 10.51 12.65
C GLY A 201 16.20 9.04 12.50
N SER A 202 16.20 8.32 13.63
CA SER A 202 15.93 6.88 13.68
C SER A 202 15.15 6.48 14.93
N VAL A 203 14.17 5.59 14.78
CA VAL A 203 13.45 4.93 15.88
C VAL A 203 13.82 3.44 15.89
N GLY A 204 14.23 2.90 17.03
CA GLY A 204 14.57 1.49 17.19
C GLY A 204 13.35 0.60 17.42
N GLY A 205 12.35 1.11 18.14
CA GLY A 205 11.07 0.46 18.36
C GLY A 205 9.98 0.83 17.35
N THR A 206 8.73 0.62 17.75
CA THR A 206 7.54 0.89 16.94
C THR A 206 7.10 2.34 17.06
N ILE A 207 6.61 2.92 15.95
CA ILE A 207 5.93 4.22 15.95
C ILE A 207 4.41 4.01 15.98
N TYR A 208 3.77 4.59 16.99
CA TYR A 208 2.33 4.53 17.23
C TYR A 208 1.67 5.90 17.03
N GLY A 209 0.55 5.91 16.30
CA GLY A 209 -0.40 7.04 16.36
C GLY A 209 -1.09 7.13 17.73
N LEU A 210 -1.42 5.97 18.30
CA LEU A 210 -1.97 5.81 19.64
C LEU A 210 -1.55 4.43 20.17
N SER A 211 -1.31 4.27 21.48
CA SER A 211 -0.96 2.94 22.05
C SER A 211 -2.09 1.88 21.94
N ASN A 212 -3.29 2.30 21.55
CA ASN A 212 -4.46 1.47 21.29
C ASN A 212 -5.17 1.91 19.97
N THR A 213 -6.25 1.22 19.58
CA THR A 213 -7.00 1.47 18.33
C THR A 213 -8.27 2.34 18.48
N SER A 214 -8.62 2.77 19.69
CA SER A 214 -9.80 3.57 20.03
C SER A 214 -9.58 5.07 19.73
N GLY A 215 -9.42 5.39 18.43
CA GLY A 215 -9.04 6.72 18.00
C GLY A 215 -9.22 7.01 16.51
N THR A 216 -9.26 8.29 16.17
CA THR A 216 -9.40 8.78 14.79
C THR A 216 -8.36 9.86 14.46
N ASN A 217 -7.97 9.95 13.19
CA ASN A 217 -6.99 10.93 12.69
C ASN A 217 -5.62 10.88 13.41
N ASN A 218 -5.27 9.79 14.09
CA ASN A 218 -3.92 9.60 14.61
C ASN A 218 -2.98 9.28 13.43
N SER A 219 -1.88 10.00 13.34
CA SER A 219 -1.09 10.14 12.10
C SER A 219 0.41 9.97 12.28
N LEU A 220 1.05 9.48 11.22
CA LEU A 220 2.49 9.55 11.02
C LEU A 220 2.74 10.35 9.74
N ASN A 221 3.35 11.52 9.91
CA ASN A 221 3.76 12.41 8.83
C ASN A 221 5.25 12.18 8.56
N VAL A 222 5.55 11.56 7.42
CA VAL A 222 6.90 11.20 6.98
C VAL A 222 7.41 12.29 6.03
N TYR A 223 8.25 13.21 6.53
CA TYR A 223 8.81 14.27 5.70
C TYR A 223 10.06 13.79 4.98
N ASN A 224 10.06 13.89 3.67
CA ASN A 224 11.05 13.31 2.77
C ASN A 224 11.84 14.41 2.05
N ALA A 225 12.86 14.94 2.72
CA ALA A 225 13.71 16.00 2.15
C ALA A 225 14.90 15.48 1.32
N SER A 226 15.28 14.20 1.50
CA SER A 226 16.29 13.39 0.76
C SER A 226 16.85 12.24 1.61
N THR A 227 16.63 12.26 2.93
CA THR A 227 17.15 11.26 3.86
C THR A 227 16.12 10.15 4.14
N GLN A 228 16.55 8.89 4.00
CA GLN A 228 15.79 7.73 4.45
C GLN A 228 15.62 7.77 5.97
N LYS A 229 14.42 7.47 6.44
CA LYS A 229 14.10 7.33 7.87
C LYS A 229 13.93 5.87 8.21
N THR A 230 14.41 5.46 9.38
CA THR A 230 14.27 4.08 9.87
C THR A 230 13.41 4.02 11.12
N ALA A 231 12.47 3.07 11.14
CA ALA A 231 11.71 2.68 12.33
C ALA A 231 11.85 1.17 12.56
N GLY A 232 11.68 0.69 13.79
CA GLY A 232 11.51 -0.73 14.05
C GLY A 232 10.26 -1.23 13.32
N ASP A 233 9.11 -0.65 13.66
CA ASP A 233 7.82 -0.94 13.02
C ASP A 233 6.87 0.29 13.06
N ILE A 234 5.67 0.17 12.49
CA ILE A 234 4.58 1.14 12.64
C ILE A 234 3.27 0.44 13.03
N ALA A 235 2.44 1.06 13.88
CA ALA A 235 1.19 0.46 14.33
C ALA A 235 0.13 1.50 14.76
N ASN A 236 -1.13 1.09 14.81
CA ASN A 236 -2.27 1.90 15.31
C ASN A 236 -2.36 3.31 14.68
N LEU A 237 -2.15 3.39 13.37
CA LEU A 237 -2.28 4.62 12.59
C LEU A 237 -3.64 4.65 11.91
N ASN A 238 -4.24 5.84 11.84
CA ASN A 238 -5.40 6.10 10.98
C ASN A 238 -4.96 6.77 9.66
N VAL A 239 -3.85 7.52 9.68
CA VAL A 239 -3.33 8.25 8.53
C VAL A 239 -1.81 8.06 8.41
N LEU A 240 -1.36 7.76 7.19
CA LEU A 240 0.03 7.73 6.78
C LEU A 240 0.24 8.81 5.71
N ASN A 241 0.86 9.92 6.07
CA ASN A 241 1.10 11.03 5.15
C ASN A 241 2.58 11.09 4.77
N PHE A 242 2.87 11.21 3.48
CA PHE A 242 4.22 11.33 2.96
C PHE A 242 4.40 12.68 2.25
N ASP A 243 5.16 13.57 2.89
CA ASP A 243 5.41 14.92 2.40
C ASP A 243 6.77 14.97 1.69
N GLY A 244 6.85 15.54 0.49
CA GLY A 244 8.10 15.66 -0.27
C GLY A 244 8.55 14.41 -1.03
N ILE A 245 7.65 13.47 -1.33
CA ILE A 245 7.95 12.34 -2.24
C ILE A 245 8.36 12.88 -3.63
N SER A 246 9.37 12.27 -4.24
CA SER A 246 9.91 12.66 -5.54
C SER A 246 10.61 11.49 -6.25
N ASN A 247 11.15 11.73 -7.44
CA ASN A 247 11.97 10.76 -8.18
C ASN A 247 13.19 10.23 -7.39
N ALA A 248 13.59 10.87 -6.28
CA ALA A 248 14.59 10.33 -5.36
C ALA A 248 14.14 9.03 -4.66
N ASN A 249 12.82 8.76 -4.61
CA ASN A 249 12.23 7.55 -4.01
C ASN A 249 11.94 6.45 -5.04
N GLY A 250 12.56 6.51 -6.23
CA GLY A 250 12.29 5.64 -7.37
C GLY A 250 12.74 4.17 -7.24
N SER A 251 13.10 3.71 -6.04
CA SER A 251 13.50 2.33 -5.77
C SER A 251 13.25 1.92 -4.32
N ALA A 252 13.17 0.61 -4.07
CA ALA A 252 13.04 0.02 -2.74
C ALA A 252 14.16 0.44 -1.76
N ALA A 253 15.40 0.61 -2.24
CA ALA A 253 16.53 1.06 -1.42
C ALA A 253 16.39 2.52 -0.96
N THR A 254 15.57 3.30 -1.66
CA THR A 254 15.32 4.74 -1.44
C THR A 254 13.90 5.02 -0.91
N ALA A 255 13.24 4.02 -0.32
CA ALA A 255 11.91 4.20 0.27
C ALA A 255 11.93 5.30 1.36
N ALA A 256 10.88 6.11 1.41
CA ALA A 256 10.80 7.26 2.31
C ALA A 256 10.83 6.86 3.80
N LEU A 257 10.25 5.71 4.14
CA LEU A 257 10.34 5.01 5.42
C LEU A 257 10.82 3.58 5.21
N ASN A 258 11.84 3.16 5.94
CA ASN A 258 12.32 1.77 5.96
C ASN A 258 12.08 1.17 7.35
N LEU A 259 11.44 0.00 7.40
CA LEU A 259 11.13 -0.73 8.62
C LEU A 259 12.18 -1.82 8.85
N THR A 260 12.58 -2.02 10.11
CA THR A 260 13.62 -2.98 10.51
C THR A 260 13.10 -4.11 11.41
N THR A 261 11.79 -4.28 11.49
CA THR A 261 11.12 -5.39 12.19
C THR A 261 11.47 -6.73 11.56
N ALA A 262 11.44 -7.79 12.36
CA ALA A 262 11.66 -9.17 11.93
C ALA A 262 10.36 -9.90 11.55
N GLY A 263 9.25 -9.17 11.40
CA GLY A 263 7.94 -9.72 11.04
C GLY A 263 7.13 -8.79 10.16
N ASN A 264 5.94 -9.27 9.76
CA ASN A 264 5.02 -8.51 8.92
C ASN A 264 4.44 -7.30 9.68
N THR A 265 4.28 -6.18 8.97
CA THR A 265 3.72 -4.94 9.52
C THR A 265 2.21 -4.87 9.26
N ASP A 266 1.44 -4.57 10.31
CA ASP A 266 0.01 -4.29 10.20
C ASP A 266 -0.22 -2.80 9.91
N ILE A 267 -0.73 -2.48 8.71
CA ILE A 267 -1.00 -1.11 8.28
C ILE A 267 -2.37 -0.60 8.79
N ASN A 268 -3.17 -1.45 9.45
CA ASN A 268 -4.45 -1.09 10.07
C ASN A 268 -5.45 -0.40 9.10
N ASN A 269 -5.34 -0.71 7.80
CA ASN A 269 -6.02 -0.01 6.69
C ASN A 269 -5.89 1.53 6.76
N ALA A 270 -4.76 2.05 7.26
CA ALA A 270 -4.51 3.48 7.37
C ALA A 270 -4.67 4.20 6.02
N LYS A 271 -5.25 5.40 6.08
CA LYS A 271 -5.43 6.26 4.90
C LYS A 271 -4.10 6.84 4.47
N PHE A 272 -3.69 6.60 3.22
CA PHE A 272 -2.51 7.22 2.65
C PHE A 272 -2.80 8.63 2.13
N GLN A 273 -1.88 9.55 2.44
CA GLN A 273 -1.84 10.92 1.94
C GLN A 273 -0.46 11.23 1.33
N LEU A 274 -0.44 12.15 0.35
CA LEU A 274 0.76 12.73 -0.22
C LEU A 274 0.68 14.25 -0.10
N ASN A 275 1.68 14.90 0.51
CA ASN A 275 1.66 16.34 0.74
C ASN A 275 0.35 16.83 1.41
N GLY A 276 -0.17 16.03 2.36
CA GLY A 276 -1.44 16.26 3.06
C GLY A 276 -2.73 15.98 2.26
N ILE A 277 -2.64 15.56 1.00
CA ILE A 277 -3.77 15.29 0.12
C ILE A 277 -4.07 13.78 0.09
N ASP A 278 -5.34 13.40 0.24
CA ASP A 278 -5.79 12.00 0.21
C ASP A 278 -5.48 11.32 -1.14
N TYR A 279 -4.90 10.12 -1.10
CA TYR A 279 -4.56 9.40 -2.32
C TYR A 279 -5.79 8.85 -3.05
N ASP A 280 -5.89 9.20 -4.34
CA ASP A 280 -6.84 8.72 -5.35
C ASP A 280 -6.08 8.42 -6.67
N PRO A 281 -6.14 7.20 -7.22
CA PRO A 281 -5.45 6.86 -8.48
C PRO A 281 -5.98 7.63 -9.72
N SER A 282 -7.09 8.37 -9.58
CA SER A 282 -7.64 9.26 -10.60
C SER A 282 -6.96 10.64 -10.63
N ASN A 283 -6.20 11.00 -9.59
CA ASN A 283 -5.40 12.21 -9.54
C ASN A 283 -3.91 11.89 -9.73
N ASP A 284 -3.21 12.71 -10.50
CA ASP A 284 -1.76 12.61 -10.74
C ASP A 284 -0.94 13.68 -10.00
N SER A 285 -1.57 14.75 -9.52
CA SER A 285 -0.89 15.91 -8.92
C SER A 285 -1.13 16.00 -7.41
N TYR A 286 -0.05 15.91 -6.64
CA TYR A 286 -0.05 15.97 -5.19
C TYR A 286 0.92 17.06 -4.73
N GLY A 287 0.49 18.33 -4.78
CA GLY A 287 1.35 19.48 -4.51
C GLY A 287 2.45 19.63 -5.57
N SER A 288 3.71 19.40 -5.20
CA SER A 288 4.86 19.44 -6.11
C SER A 288 5.16 18.11 -6.80
N LEU A 289 4.54 17.01 -6.37
CA LEU A 289 4.70 15.69 -6.99
C LEU A 289 3.69 15.53 -8.14
N ASN A 290 4.19 15.14 -9.30
CA ASN A 290 3.40 14.58 -10.39
C ASN A 290 3.73 13.08 -10.53
N ILE A 291 2.72 12.23 -10.64
CA ILE A 291 2.91 10.79 -10.83
C ILE A 291 3.16 10.52 -12.32
N GLU A 292 4.43 10.30 -12.68
CA GLU A 292 4.86 10.08 -14.06
C GLU A 292 4.61 8.64 -14.54
N GLU A 293 4.31 8.46 -15.83
CA GLU A 293 4.18 7.15 -16.47
C GLU A 293 5.45 6.29 -16.34
N GLY A 294 5.29 4.99 -16.08
CA GLY A 294 6.39 4.05 -15.86
C GLY A 294 7.20 4.25 -14.58
N LYS A 295 6.97 5.32 -13.80
CA LYS A 295 7.67 5.57 -12.52
C LYS A 295 7.00 4.88 -11.34
N GLU A 296 7.83 4.55 -10.35
CA GLU A 296 7.45 4.11 -9.02
C GLU A 296 7.98 5.11 -7.98
N TYR A 297 7.29 5.20 -6.85
CA TYR A 297 7.65 6.03 -5.70
C TYR A 297 7.44 5.20 -4.43
N HIS A 298 8.53 4.66 -3.88
CA HIS A 298 8.46 3.75 -2.72
C HIS A 298 8.24 4.54 -1.43
N LEU A 299 7.10 4.29 -0.77
CA LEU A 299 6.71 4.99 0.45
C LEU A 299 7.26 4.26 1.68
N ILE A 300 6.99 2.96 1.77
CA ILE A 300 7.38 2.10 2.89
C ILE A 300 8.09 0.87 2.34
N ARG A 301 9.22 0.49 2.95
CA ARG A 301 9.89 -0.81 2.75
C ARG A 301 9.92 -1.58 4.07
N ASN A 302 9.63 -2.87 4.05
CA ASN A 302 9.90 -3.80 5.14
C ASN A 302 10.66 -5.00 4.55
N ALA A 303 11.99 -4.93 4.54
CA ALA A 303 12.82 -5.88 3.81
C ALA A 303 12.78 -7.28 4.45
N GLY A 304 12.38 -8.28 3.68
CA GLY A 304 12.22 -9.68 4.13
C GLY A 304 10.84 -10.03 4.69
N ASN A 305 9.93 -9.07 4.87
CA ASN A 305 8.58 -9.28 5.42
C ASN A 305 7.51 -8.61 4.53
N THR A 306 6.23 -8.79 4.86
CA THR A 306 5.10 -8.25 4.08
C THR A 306 4.17 -7.36 4.91
N PHE A 307 3.13 -6.80 4.27
CA PHE A 307 2.14 -5.92 4.91
C PHE A 307 0.75 -6.56 4.99
N THR A 308 0.15 -6.56 6.18
CA THR A 308 -1.25 -6.96 6.41
C THR A 308 -2.16 -5.75 6.54
N ASN A 309 -3.49 -5.97 6.41
CA ASN A 309 -4.52 -4.92 6.46
C ASN A 309 -4.19 -3.70 5.59
N PHE A 310 -3.83 -3.96 4.34
CA PHE A 310 -3.57 -2.95 3.33
C PHE A 310 -4.47 -3.21 2.12
N THR A 311 -5.30 -2.23 1.79
CA THR A 311 -6.18 -2.24 0.62
C THR A 311 -5.53 -1.40 -0.47
N GLU A 312 -5.22 -2.02 -1.62
CA GLU A 312 -4.69 -1.29 -2.78
C GLU A 312 -5.69 -0.23 -3.27
N LYS A 313 -5.18 0.91 -3.72
CA LYS A 313 -5.95 1.93 -4.44
C LYS A 313 -5.35 2.10 -5.84
N ALA A 314 -5.77 1.24 -6.76
CA ALA A 314 -5.26 1.22 -8.12
C ALA A 314 -6.38 1.31 -9.17
N LYS A 315 -5.98 1.74 -10.36
CA LYS A 315 -6.84 1.95 -11.52
C LYS A 315 -6.19 1.36 -12.77
N GLN A 316 -6.99 0.61 -13.53
CA GLN A 316 -6.69 0.15 -14.88
C GLN A 316 -6.54 1.33 -15.84
N THR A 317 -5.50 1.32 -16.67
CA THR A 317 -5.24 2.37 -17.66
C THR A 317 -5.43 1.91 -19.10
N THR A 318 -5.47 0.60 -19.36
CA THR A 318 -5.82 -0.01 -20.67
C THR A 318 -6.79 -1.17 -20.49
N GLN A 319 -7.73 -1.37 -21.42
CA GLN A 319 -8.68 -2.49 -21.40
C GLN A 319 -8.05 -3.89 -21.53
N GLU A 320 -6.75 -3.99 -21.83
CA GLU A 320 -6.04 -5.26 -22.01
C GLU A 320 -5.59 -5.90 -20.68
N PHE A 321 -5.86 -7.20 -20.58
CA PHE A 321 -5.31 -8.15 -19.63
C PHE A 321 -4.49 -9.17 -20.43
N THR A 322 -3.33 -9.61 -19.94
CA THR A 322 -2.47 -10.57 -20.63
C THR A 322 -2.18 -11.76 -19.71
N LEU A 323 -2.83 -12.89 -19.94
CA LEU A 323 -2.69 -14.10 -19.13
C LEU A 323 -1.38 -14.80 -19.52
N LYS A 324 -0.46 -14.92 -18.54
CA LYS A 324 0.90 -15.41 -18.74
C LYS A 324 1.04 -16.91 -18.45
N ASN A 325 0.22 -17.44 -17.55
CA ASN A 325 0.13 -18.84 -17.14
C ASN A 325 -1.16 -19.03 -16.30
N SER A 326 -1.34 -20.22 -15.72
CA SER A 326 -2.51 -20.57 -14.89
C SER A 326 -2.67 -19.78 -13.58
N THR A 327 -1.72 -18.94 -13.20
CA THR A 327 -1.67 -18.25 -11.90
C THR A 327 -1.45 -16.74 -11.98
N THR A 328 -1.01 -16.19 -13.12
CA THR A 328 -0.67 -14.76 -13.24
C THR A 328 -1.10 -14.13 -14.55
N TYR A 329 -1.51 -12.87 -14.48
CA TYR A 329 -1.78 -12.00 -15.63
C TYR A 329 -1.07 -10.64 -15.49
N ASP A 330 -0.74 -10.02 -16.62
CA ASP A 330 -0.26 -8.63 -16.66
C ASP A 330 -1.40 -7.67 -17.02
N ILE A 331 -1.42 -6.50 -16.41
CA ILE A 331 -2.37 -5.40 -16.66
C ILE A 331 -1.65 -4.05 -16.52
N MET A 332 -2.01 -3.06 -17.34
CA MET A 332 -1.54 -1.69 -17.13
C MET A 332 -2.30 -1.04 -15.98
N LEU A 333 -1.60 -0.79 -14.87
CA LEU A 333 -2.13 -0.19 -13.65
C LEU A 333 -1.39 1.11 -13.31
N LYS A 334 -2.11 2.06 -12.74
CA LYS A 334 -1.55 3.13 -11.90
C LYS A 334 -2.17 3.03 -10.51
N GLY A 335 -1.45 3.39 -9.44
CA GLY A 335 -2.03 3.27 -8.10
C GLY A 335 -1.06 3.23 -6.94
N LEU A 336 -1.64 3.23 -5.74
CA LEU A 336 -1.01 2.84 -4.49
C LEU A 336 -1.18 1.33 -4.33
N ILE A 337 -0.07 0.59 -4.41
CA ILE A 337 -0.04 -0.87 -4.52
C ILE A 337 1.06 -1.49 -3.63
N LYS A 338 1.04 -2.82 -3.50
CA LYS A 338 2.25 -3.54 -3.06
C LYS A 338 3.18 -3.79 -4.26
N SER A 339 4.48 -3.84 -4.01
CA SER A 339 5.45 -4.39 -4.96
C SER A 339 5.22 -5.89 -5.18
N SER A 340 5.78 -6.45 -6.26
CA SER A 340 5.65 -7.88 -6.60
C SER A 340 6.30 -8.84 -5.59
N ASP A 341 7.18 -8.35 -4.72
CA ASP A 341 7.75 -9.10 -3.59
C ASP A 341 6.93 -8.94 -2.28
N ASP A 342 5.85 -8.17 -2.29
CA ASP A 342 5.03 -7.73 -1.14
C ASP A 342 5.79 -6.94 -0.05
N GLN A 343 7.08 -6.61 -0.26
CA GLN A 343 7.95 -5.97 0.73
C GLN A 343 7.94 -4.43 0.68
N SER A 344 7.32 -3.82 -0.32
CA SER A 344 7.11 -2.36 -0.40
C SER A 344 5.65 -2.00 -0.57
N ILE A 345 5.24 -0.90 0.07
CA ILE A 345 4.07 -0.11 -0.36
C ILE A 345 4.60 1.06 -1.18
N LEU A 346 4.13 1.17 -2.42
CA LEU A 346 4.57 2.16 -3.38
C LEU A 346 3.40 2.79 -4.13
N ILE A 347 3.65 3.95 -4.72
CA ILE A 347 2.77 4.55 -5.73
C ILE A 347 3.45 4.40 -7.09
N GLN A 348 2.68 4.03 -8.12
CA GLN A 348 3.16 4.02 -9.50
C GLN A 348 2.25 4.81 -10.44
N GLY A 349 2.86 5.37 -11.48
CA GLY A 349 2.13 5.81 -12.67
C GLY A 349 1.67 4.61 -13.52
N SER A 350 1.13 4.90 -14.70
CA SER A 350 0.70 3.85 -15.64
C SER A 350 1.89 2.93 -15.95
N LYS A 351 1.79 1.64 -15.61
CA LYS A 351 2.86 0.65 -15.79
C LYS A 351 2.29 -0.76 -15.93
N LEU A 352 2.91 -1.57 -16.78
CA LEU A 352 2.57 -3.00 -16.90
C LEU A 352 2.93 -3.69 -15.59
N THR A 353 1.93 -4.33 -14.97
CA THR A 353 2.00 -4.85 -13.61
C THR A 353 1.45 -6.27 -13.59
N SER A 354 2.29 -7.22 -13.18
CA SER A 354 1.89 -8.62 -13.00
C SER A 354 1.06 -8.78 -11.72
N ARG A 355 -0.03 -9.53 -11.81
CA ARG A 355 -0.98 -9.82 -10.73
C ARG A 355 -1.27 -11.32 -10.68
N ASN A 356 -1.54 -11.82 -9.48
CA ASN A 356 -1.95 -13.20 -9.27
C ASN A 356 -3.46 -13.34 -9.55
N ILE A 357 -3.85 -14.42 -10.19
CA ILE A 357 -5.25 -14.83 -10.37
C ILE A 357 -5.74 -15.36 -9.02
N THR A 358 -6.84 -14.80 -8.51
CA THR A 358 -7.51 -15.26 -7.29
C THR A 358 -8.78 -16.04 -7.64
N GLY A 359 -9.21 -16.96 -6.78
CA GLY A 359 -10.42 -17.78 -7.02
C GLY A 359 -10.23 -19.02 -7.91
N GLY A 360 -9.16 -19.11 -8.69
CA GLY A 360 -8.87 -20.27 -9.55
C GLY A 360 -9.44 -20.20 -10.97
N GLU A 361 -10.06 -19.07 -11.32
CA GLU A 361 -10.62 -18.72 -12.63
C GLU A 361 -10.17 -17.30 -12.96
N PHE A 362 -9.88 -16.99 -14.23
CA PHE A 362 -9.77 -15.61 -14.67
C PHE A 362 -11.15 -15.13 -15.11
N GLY A 363 -11.85 -14.40 -14.23
CA GLY A 363 -13.24 -14.00 -14.45
C GLY A 363 -13.57 -12.59 -14.00
N ASN A 364 -14.87 -12.34 -13.79
CA ASN A 364 -15.41 -11.02 -13.40
C ASN A 364 -14.73 -10.41 -12.16
N ASP A 365 -14.29 -11.22 -11.20
CA ASP A 365 -13.62 -10.71 -9.98
C ASP A 365 -12.25 -10.07 -10.28
N GLU A 366 -11.49 -10.61 -11.24
CA GLU A 366 -10.23 -10.00 -11.69
C GLU A 366 -10.48 -8.82 -12.63
N ILE A 367 -11.43 -8.97 -13.56
CA ILE A 367 -11.79 -7.92 -14.53
C ILE A 367 -12.23 -6.64 -13.83
N ASN A 368 -13.06 -6.74 -12.77
CA ASN A 368 -13.62 -5.60 -12.07
C ASN A 368 -12.74 -5.06 -10.92
N ARG A 369 -11.57 -5.66 -10.65
CA ARG A 369 -10.77 -5.41 -9.44
C ARG A 369 -10.25 -3.99 -9.29
N TYR A 370 -9.87 -3.35 -10.40
CA TYR A 370 -9.06 -2.13 -10.41
C TYR A 370 -9.74 -0.97 -11.15
N ASN A 371 -10.98 -0.63 -10.78
CA ASN A 371 -11.79 0.43 -11.41
C ASN A 371 -11.86 0.25 -12.96
N PRO A 372 -12.66 -0.73 -13.42
CA PRO A 372 -12.52 -1.35 -14.74
C PRO A 372 -12.75 -0.39 -15.91
N ILE A 373 -12.05 -0.64 -17.01
CA ILE A 373 -12.35 -0.05 -18.31
C ILE A 373 -13.34 -0.96 -19.05
N PRO A 374 -14.47 -0.44 -19.59
CA PRO A 374 -15.42 -1.25 -20.35
C PRO A 374 -14.80 -1.97 -21.56
N ASN A 375 -15.44 -3.08 -21.95
CA ASN A 375 -15.05 -3.94 -23.07
C ASN A 375 -13.65 -4.57 -22.88
N PRO A 376 -13.48 -5.45 -21.87
CA PRO A 376 -12.18 -6.03 -21.51
C PRO A 376 -11.62 -6.89 -22.64
N VAL A 377 -10.31 -6.82 -22.84
CA VAL A 377 -9.58 -7.60 -23.85
C VAL A 377 -8.65 -8.58 -23.13
N ILE A 378 -9.00 -9.85 -23.13
CA ILE A 378 -8.28 -10.93 -22.47
C ILE A 378 -7.35 -11.58 -23.50
N ASN A 379 -6.06 -11.28 -23.44
CA ASN A 379 -5.05 -11.88 -24.30
C ASN A 379 -4.47 -13.13 -23.59
N VAL A 380 -4.80 -14.32 -24.09
CA VAL A 380 -4.08 -15.55 -23.73
C VAL A 380 -2.88 -15.66 -24.66
N VAL A 381 -1.68 -15.56 -24.06
CA VAL A 381 -0.42 -15.50 -24.79
C VAL A 381 0.44 -16.72 -24.53
N ASN A 382 1.26 -17.02 -25.52
CA ASN A 382 2.26 -18.06 -25.46
C ASN A 382 3.62 -17.44 -25.82
N GLU A 383 4.64 -17.66 -25.00
CA GLU A 383 5.98 -17.11 -25.22
C GLU A 383 6.81 -17.92 -26.22
N ASP A 384 6.54 -19.22 -26.36
CA ASP A 384 7.18 -20.11 -27.35
C ASP A 384 6.11 -20.88 -28.15
N PRO A 385 5.83 -20.49 -29.42
CA PRO A 385 4.94 -21.22 -30.32
C PRO A 385 5.20 -22.72 -30.44
N SER A 386 6.45 -23.16 -30.19
CA SER A 386 6.89 -24.56 -30.25
C SER A 386 6.55 -25.35 -28.98
N ASN A 387 6.41 -24.67 -27.84
CA ASN A 387 6.15 -25.26 -26.53
C ASN A 387 5.03 -24.46 -25.81
N PRO A 388 3.75 -24.64 -26.19
CA PRO A 388 2.69 -23.77 -25.69
C PRO A 388 2.50 -23.84 -24.18
N THR A 389 2.46 -22.66 -23.53
CA THR A 389 2.21 -22.49 -22.09
C THR A 389 1.05 -23.37 -21.62
N ASP A 390 1.29 -24.20 -20.60
CA ASP A 390 0.24 -24.98 -19.93
C ASP A 390 -0.54 -24.10 -18.95
N PHE A 391 -1.84 -23.98 -19.16
CA PHE A 391 -2.76 -23.22 -18.32
C PHE A 391 -3.42 -24.06 -17.22
N ASN A 392 -2.99 -25.31 -17.01
CA ASN A 392 -3.39 -26.20 -15.90
C ASN A 392 -4.91 -26.35 -15.69
N GLY A 393 -5.70 -26.18 -16.75
CA GLY A 393 -7.15 -26.19 -16.72
C GLY A 393 -7.82 -24.92 -16.19
N LEU A 394 -7.11 -23.77 -16.16
CA LEU A 394 -7.63 -22.45 -15.79
C LEU A 394 -8.87 -22.10 -16.63
N ASP A 395 -10.02 -21.96 -15.99
CA ASP A 395 -11.24 -21.42 -16.60
C ASP A 395 -11.06 -19.90 -16.85
N ILE A 396 -11.65 -19.40 -17.95
CA ILE A 396 -11.57 -18.00 -18.38
C ILE A 396 -12.99 -17.51 -18.74
N ASP A 397 -13.57 -16.66 -17.91
CA ASP A 397 -14.80 -15.92 -18.24
C ASP A 397 -14.49 -14.47 -18.61
N GLY A 398 -14.64 -14.14 -19.90
CA GLY A 398 -14.53 -12.76 -20.36
C GLY A 398 -15.72 -11.89 -19.93
N GLY A 399 -16.88 -12.47 -19.63
CA GLY A 399 -18.12 -11.72 -19.38
C GLY A 399 -18.64 -10.95 -20.60
N ASN A 400 -19.51 -9.98 -20.37
CA ASN A 400 -20.19 -9.21 -21.44
C ASN A 400 -19.25 -8.21 -22.16
N ASN A 401 -19.47 -8.01 -23.46
CA ASN A 401 -18.73 -7.10 -24.35
C ASN A 401 -17.21 -7.33 -24.40
N SER A 402 -16.76 -8.52 -24.01
CA SER A 402 -15.36 -8.89 -23.92
C SER A 402 -14.78 -9.37 -25.24
N THR A 403 -13.47 -9.29 -25.38
CA THR A 403 -12.74 -9.95 -26.46
C THR A 403 -11.69 -10.88 -25.88
N VAL A 404 -11.80 -12.18 -26.13
CA VAL A 404 -10.79 -13.16 -25.74
C VAL A 404 -9.92 -13.47 -26.95
N ASN A 405 -8.62 -13.18 -26.90
CA ASN A 405 -7.65 -13.49 -27.97
C ASN A 405 -6.77 -14.67 -27.55
N LEU A 406 -6.81 -15.76 -28.30
CA LEU A 406 -6.00 -16.96 -28.08
C LEU A 406 -4.85 -16.99 -29.10
N THR A 407 -3.68 -16.46 -28.74
CA THR A 407 -2.51 -16.49 -29.65
C THR A 407 -1.69 -17.78 -29.52
N GLY A 408 -1.90 -18.51 -28.42
CA GLY A 408 -1.41 -19.86 -28.12
C GLY A 408 -1.88 -20.24 -26.71
N GLY A 409 -1.70 -21.50 -26.31
CA GLY A 409 -1.95 -21.95 -24.93
C GLY A 409 -2.51 -23.36 -24.88
N ASN A 410 -1.86 -24.23 -24.11
CA ASN A 410 -2.26 -25.62 -23.93
C ASN A 410 -3.04 -25.79 -22.63
N ASN A 411 -3.95 -26.75 -22.59
CA ASN A 411 -4.67 -27.17 -21.40
C ASN A 411 -5.36 -26.00 -20.68
N ILE A 412 -5.99 -25.11 -21.46
CA ILE A 412 -6.89 -24.08 -20.94
C ILE A 412 -8.16 -24.78 -20.43
N GLY A 413 -8.84 -24.22 -19.43
CA GLY A 413 -10.14 -24.67 -18.96
C GLY A 413 -11.26 -24.39 -19.96
N ASN A 414 -12.44 -24.15 -19.44
CA ASN A 414 -13.56 -23.59 -20.19
C ASN A 414 -13.26 -22.13 -20.51
N ILE A 415 -13.58 -21.71 -21.73
CA ILE A 415 -13.45 -20.32 -22.16
C ILE A 415 -14.86 -19.80 -22.47
N THR A 416 -15.34 -18.83 -21.71
CA THR A 416 -16.70 -18.28 -21.84
C THR A 416 -16.71 -16.79 -22.11
N GLY A 417 -17.76 -16.35 -22.78
CA GLY A 417 -18.11 -14.95 -22.95
C GLY A 417 -19.60 -14.70 -22.68
N GLY A 418 -19.97 -13.42 -22.64
CA GLY A 418 -21.36 -12.97 -22.47
C GLY A 418 -21.94 -12.26 -23.69
N ALA A 419 -22.98 -11.46 -23.48
CA ALA A 419 -23.59 -10.62 -24.51
C ALA A 419 -22.59 -9.63 -25.12
N GLY A 420 -22.53 -9.56 -26.45
CA GLY A 420 -21.61 -8.70 -27.20
C GLY A 420 -20.16 -9.17 -27.18
N SER A 421 -19.87 -10.40 -26.72
CA SER A 421 -18.49 -10.89 -26.60
C SER A 421 -17.98 -11.59 -27.87
N THR A 422 -16.67 -11.57 -28.06
CA THR A 422 -15.98 -12.17 -29.20
C THR A 422 -14.83 -13.07 -28.75
N LEU A 423 -14.76 -14.28 -29.30
CA LEU A 423 -13.58 -15.14 -29.21
C LEU A 423 -12.77 -15.03 -30.49
N ASN A 424 -11.48 -14.77 -30.37
CA ASN A 424 -10.52 -14.79 -31.47
C ASN A 424 -9.55 -15.95 -31.24
N VAL A 425 -9.50 -16.89 -32.18
CA VAL A 425 -8.41 -17.86 -32.31
C VAL A 425 -7.34 -17.18 -33.17
N GLY A 426 -6.28 -16.70 -32.53
CA GLY A 426 -5.41 -15.62 -32.97
C GLY A 426 -5.81 -14.28 -32.34
N LYS A 427 -5.24 -13.17 -32.81
CA LYS A 427 -5.65 -11.79 -32.44
C LYS A 427 -6.16 -10.98 -33.63
N ASN A 428 -5.60 -11.19 -34.83
CA ASN A 428 -6.05 -10.60 -36.10
C ASN A 428 -5.30 -11.25 -37.28
N THR A 429 -5.55 -10.81 -38.52
CA THR A 429 -4.88 -11.32 -39.74
C THR A 429 -3.36 -11.11 -39.79
N THR A 430 -2.81 -10.18 -38.99
CA THR A 430 -1.34 -9.98 -38.86
C THR A 430 -0.76 -10.70 -37.63
N ASN A 431 -1.61 -11.23 -36.76
CA ASN A 431 -1.28 -11.98 -35.55
C ASN A 431 -2.18 -13.25 -35.47
N PRO A 432 -2.08 -14.16 -36.45
CA PRO A 432 -2.86 -15.40 -36.46
C PRO A 432 -2.40 -16.37 -35.35
N ALA A 433 -3.23 -17.35 -35.02
CA ALA A 433 -2.82 -18.43 -34.11
C ALA A 433 -1.82 -19.37 -34.80
N THR A 434 -0.88 -19.94 -34.04
CA THR A 434 -0.05 -21.04 -34.56
C THR A 434 -0.90 -22.32 -34.62
N PRO A 435 -0.92 -23.07 -35.73
CA PRO A 435 -1.76 -24.28 -35.83
C PRO A 435 -1.31 -25.34 -34.81
N ASN A 436 -2.26 -26.09 -34.26
CA ASN A 436 -2.09 -27.07 -33.19
C ASN A 436 -1.54 -26.52 -31.85
N SER A 437 -1.38 -25.19 -31.69
CA SER A 437 -0.81 -24.59 -30.46
C SER A 437 -1.83 -24.23 -29.36
N ILE A 438 -3.13 -24.45 -29.62
CA ILE A 438 -4.21 -24.07 -28.71
C ILE A 438 -5.05 -25.30 -28.35
N THR A 439 -5.12 -25.60 -27.05
CA THR A 439 -6.06 -26.60 -26.51
C THR A 439 -6.80 -26.04 -25.29
N ALA A 440 -8.11 -26.26 -25.26
CA ALA A 440 -9.01 -25.79 -24.20
C ALA A 440 -10.02 -26.89 -23.84
N ARG A 441 -10.59 -26.89 -22.64
CA ARG A 441 -11.61 -27.88 -22.24
C ARG A 441 -12.87 -27.74 -23.09
N ASN A 442 -13.43 -26.53 -23.15
CA ASN A 442 -14.63 -26.21 -23.90
C ASN A 442 -14.69 -24.70 -24.22
N ILE A 443 -15.57 -24.29 -25.14
CA ILE A 443 -15.85 -22.88 -25.45
C ILE A 443 -17.37 -22.63 -25.46
N GLY A 444 -17.82 -21.42 -25.10
CA GLY A 444 -19.25 -21.09 -25.15
C GLY A 444 -19.59 -19.63 -24.84
N GLY A 445 -20.86 -19.24 -25.02
CA GLY A 445 -21.39 -17.92 -24.65
C GLY A 445 -21.00 -16.73 -25.53
N PHE A 446 -20.01 -16.90 -26.43
CA PHE A 446 -19.60 -15.88 -27.40
C PHE A 446 -20.64 -15.59 -28.47
N ASP A 447 -20.70 -14.34 -28.91
CA ASP A 447 -21.54 -13.93 -30.04
C ASP A 447 -20.82 -14.14 -31.37
N ASP A 448 -19.57 -13.68 -31.45
CA ASP A 448 -18.71 -13.88 -32.62
C ASP A 448 -17.51 -14.77 -32.27
N ILE A 449 -17.11 -15.64 -33.20
CA ILE A 449 -15.88 -16.43 -33.13
C ILE A 449 -15.09 -16.16 -34.42
N ASN A 450 -13.94 -15.48 -34.31
CA ASN A 450 -13.04 -15.28 -35.45
C ASN A 450 -11.87 -16.25 -35.36
N ILE A 451 -11.46 -16.83 -36.49
CA ILE A 451 -10.37 -17.79 -36.57
C ILE A 451 -9.35 -17.30 -37.60
N PHE A 452 -8.23 -16.78 -37.12
CA PHE A 452 -7.18 -16.18 -37.93
C PHE A 452 -6.09 -17.21 -38.22
N MET A 453 -6.03 -17.66 -39.48
CA MET A 453 -5.08 -18.67 -39.95
C MET A 453 -3.83 -18.04 -40.58
N PRO A 454 -2.62 -18.54 -40.25
CA PRO A 454 -1.39 -18.12 -40.90
C PRO A 454 -1.25 -18.77 -42.30
N PRO A 455 -0.37 -18.25 -43.17
CA PRO A 455 -0.05 -18.89 -44.45
C PRO A 455 0.54 -20.30 -44.30
N THR A 456 1.00 -20.68 -43.10
CA THR A 456 1.71 -21.94 -42.81
C THR A 456 0.79 -23.12 -42.45
N VAL A 457 -0.54 -22.93 -42.48
CA VAL A 457 -1.50 -24.04 -42.27
C VAL A 457 -1.36 -25.13 -43.31
N LYS A 458 -1.57 -26.37 -42.88
CA LYS A 458 -1.47 -27.59 -43.70
C LYS A 458 -2.70 -28.47 -43.54
N ASP A 459 -2.79 -29.49 -44.39
CA ASP A 459 -3.81 -30.54 -44.27
C ASP A 459 -3.74 -31.25 -42.91
N GLY A 460 -4.88 -31.38 -42.24
CA GLY A 460 -5.02 -31.97 -40.91
C GLY A 460 -4.67 -31.06 -39.72
N ASP A 461 -4.30 -29.80 -39.95
CA ASP A 461 -4.06 -28.85 -38.85
C ASP A 461 -5.36 -28.47 -38.13
N SER A 462 -5.32 -28.40 -36.80
CA SER A 462 -6.42 -27.84 -35.99
C SER A 462 -6.06 -26.47 -35.43
N MET A 463 -6.92 -25.47 -35.58
CA MET A 463 -6.70 -24.12 -35.05
C MET A 463 -6.99 -24.01 -33.55
N ILE A 464 -7.98 -24.75 -33.05
CA ILE A 464 -8.22 -24.99 -31.61
C ILE A 464 -8.73 -26.41 -31.39
N LYS A 465 -8.16 -27.11 -30.40
CA LYS A 465 -8.63 -28.44 -29.96
C LYS A 465 -9.40 -28.33 -28.65
N LEU A 466 -10.61 -28.87 -28.63
CA LEU A 466 -11.52 -28.89 -27.48
C LEU A 466 -11.47 -30.26 -26.82
N THR A 467 -11.01 -30.32 -25.57
CA THR A 467 -10.48 -31.54 -24.94
C THR A 467 -11.43 -32.24 -23.98
N ASP A 468 -12.58 -31.66 -23.62
CA ASP A 468 -13.58 -32.39 -22.82
C ASP A 468 -13.99 -33.68 -23.55
N PRO A 469 -13.80 -34.88 -22.95
CA PRO A 469 -14.06 -36.12 -23.66
C PRO A 469 -15.55 -36.41 -23.85
N THR A 470 -16.44 -35.81 -23.06
CA THR A 470 -17.84 -36.24 -22.93
C THR A 470 -18.87 -35.13 -23.16
N ALA A 471 -18.59 -33.91 -22.71
CA ALA A 471 -19.48 -32.78 -22.90
C ALA A 471 -19.57 -32.38 -24.37
N ASN A 472 -20.73 -31.86 -24.76
CA ASN A 472 -20.88 -31.17 -26.04
C ASN A 472 -20.29 -29.76 -25.94
N THR A 473 -19.84 -29.24 -27.08
CA THR A 473 -19.58 -27.81 -27.26
C THR A 473 -20.80 -27.22 -27.94
N ASP A 474 -21.59 -26.43 -27.23
CA ASP A 474 -22.84 -25.87 -27.76
C ASP A 474 -22.65 -24.42 -28.22
N LEU A 475 -22.64 -24.25 -29.54
CA LEU A 475 -22.60 -22.98 -30.27
C LEU A 475 -23.92 -22.72 -31.01
N SER A 476 -24.96 -23.55 -30.80
CA SER A 476 -26.20 -23.49 -31.59
C SER A 476 -26.99 -22.19 -31.42
N ASN A 477 -26.78 -21.50 -30.29
CA ASN A 477 -27.45 -20.26 -29.91
C ASN A 477 -26.59 -18.99 -30.11
N MET A 478 -25.50 -19.06 -30.88
CA MET A 478 -24.66 -17.88 -31.18
C MET A 478 -25.47 -16.77 -31.87
N ARG A 479 -25.32 -15.52 -31.40
CA ARG A 479 -26.02 -14.35 -31.97
C ARG A 479 -25.27 -13.72 -33.16
N GLY A 480 -23.94 -13.73 -33.11
CA GLY A 480 -23.05 -13.28 -34.18
C GLY A 480 -22.60 -14.45 -35.05
N LYS A 481 -21.36 -14.46 -35.51
CA LYS A 481 -20.87 -15.35 -36.57
C LYS A 481 -19.60 -16.10 -36.21
N ILE A 482 -19.44 -17.29 -36.79
CA ILE A 482 -18.13 -17.95 -36.88
C ILE A 482 -17.47 -17.52 -38.20
N THR A 483 -16.39 -16.74 -38.14
CA THR A 483 -15.69 -16.22 -39.33
C THR A 483 -14.25 -16.71 -39.41
N ALA A 484 -13.94 -17.48 -40.44
CA ALA A 484 -12.59 -17.95 -40.73
C ALA A 484 -11.84 -16.97 -41.67
N TYR A 485 -10.63 -16.55 -41.29
CA TYR A 485 -9.77 -15.63 -42.05
C TYR A 485 -8.49 -16.34 -42.49
N VAL A 486 -8.27 -16.47 -43.79
CA VAL A 486 -7.03 -17.00 -44.36
C VAL A 486 -6.16 -15.85 -44.86
N SER A 487 -4.90 -15.81 -44.42
CA SER A 487 -3.91 -14.81 -44.85
C SER A 487 -2.84 -15.43 -45.76
N GLY A 488 -2.54 -14.77 -46.87
CA GLY A 488 -1.44 -15.13 -47.76
C GLY A 488 -1.69 -16.36 -48.64
N ASN A 489 -0.61 -16.90 -49.22
CA ASN A 489 -0.65 -18.13 -50.01
C ASN A 489 -0.42 -19.33 -49.09
N THR A 490 -1.50 -20.01 -48.72
CA THR A 490 -1.47 -21.28 -47.99
C THR A 490 -1.05 -22.45 -48.88
N ASP A 491 -0.18 -23.33 -48.36
CA ASP A 491 0.31 -24.53 -49.06
C ASP A 491 -0.67 -25.71 -48.88
N VAL A 492 -1.89 -25.50 -49.38
CA VAL A 492 -3.05 -26.41 -49.25
C VAL A 492 -3.59 -26.76 -50.63
N GLY A 493 -3.89 -28.04 -50.85
CA GLY A 493 -4.39 -28.55 -52.12
C GLY A 493 -5.91 -28.74 -52.14
N ASP A 494 -6.44 -29.11 -53.30
CA ASP A 494 -7.89 -29.29 -53.58
C ASP A 494 -8.58 -30.42 -52.78
N THR A 495 -7.85 -31.10 -51.88
CA THR A 495 -8.35 -32.13 -50.96
C THR A 495 -8.05 -31.81 -49.50
N SER A 496 -7.36 -30.70 -49.21
CA SER A 496 -6.92 -30.36 -47.86
C SER A 496 -8.09 -29.94 -46.97
N THR A 497 -8.05 -30.40 -45.72
CA THR A 497 -9.00 -30.07 -44.66
C THR A 497 -8.25 -29.42 -43.49
N ILE A 498 -8.70 -28.25 -43.06
CA ILE A 498 -8.24 -27.59 -41.83
C ILE A 498 -9.38 -27.66 -40.82
N HIS A 499 -9.10 -28.16 -39.62
CA HIS A 499 -10.07 -28.18 -38.53
C HIS A 499 -10.08 -26.81 -37.84
N LEU A 500 -11.06 -25.98 -38.15
CA LEU A 500 -11.22 -24.67 -37.51
C LEU A 500 -11.50 -24.81 -36.01
N ILE A 501 -12.34 -25.79 -35.65
CA ILE A 501 -12.61 -26.22 -34.29
C ILE A 501 -12.62 -27.74 -34.29
N ASP A 502 -11.79 -28.38 -33.46
CA ASP A 502 -11.59 -29.82 -33.39
C ASP A 502 -12.01 -30.35 -32.01
N LYS A 503 -13.16 -31.03 -31.93
CA LYS A 503 -13.73 -31.57 -30.69
C LYS A 503 -13.33 -33.02 -30.48
N GLN A 504 -12.57 -33.25 -29.41
CA GLN A 504 -12.06 -34.56 -29.03
C GLN A 504 -13.10 -35.37 -28.23
N GLY A 505 -12.86 -36.69 -28.16
CA GLY A 505 -13.70 -37.64 -27.42
C GLY A 505 -15.00 -38.04 -28.12
N SER A 506 -16.04 -38.32 -27.31
CA SER A 506 -17.38 -38.72 -27.73
C SER A 506 -18.40 -37.57 -27.74
N GLY A 507 -18.11 -36.45 -27.07
CA GLY A 507 -18.95 -35.25 -27.10
C GLY A 507 -18.91 -34.55 -28.46
N ARG A 508 -19.99 -33.88 -28.84
CA ARG A 508 -20.21 -33.29 -30.17
C ARG A 508 -20.13 -31.76 -30.17
N LEU A 509 -19.83 -31.20 -31.33
CA LEU A 509 -19.94 -29.78 -31.66
C LEU A 509 -21.36 -29.50 -32.20
N LEU A 510 -22.14 -28.69 -31.49
CA LEU A 510 -23.46 -28.25 -31.91
C LEU A 510 -23.32 -26.85 -32.51
N LEU A 511 -23.35 -26.74 -33.84
CA LEU A 511 -23.13 -25.48 -34.55
C LEU A 511 -24.39 -24.61 -34.63
N PRO A 512 -24.25 -23.28 -34.84
CA PRO A 512 -25.36 -22.41 -35.21
C PRO A 512 -25.87 -22.71 -36.62
N ASP A 513 -26.97 -22.06 -37.01
CA ASP A 513 -27.50 -22.13 -38.37
C ASP A 513 -26.41 -21.76 -39.41
N PRO A 514 -26.35 -22.43 -40.58
CA PRO A 514 -25.31 -22.17 -41.58
C PRO A 514 -25.18 -20.71 -42.04
N SER A 515 -26.21 -19.88 -41.93
CA SER A 515 -26.11 -18.43 -42.23
C SER A 515 -25.19 -17.65 -41.29
N HIS A 516 -24.86 -18.21 -40.12
CA HIS A 516 -23.90 -17.67 -39.16
C HIS A 516 -22.45 -18.10 -39.45
N LEU A 517 -22.21 -18.98 -40.43
CA LEU A 517 -20.89 -19.50 -40.78
C LEU A 517 -20.34 -18.73 -41.99
N GLN A 518 -19.17 -18.09 -41.84
CA GLN A 518 -18.57 -17.27 -42.90
C GLN A 518 -17.08 -17.57 -43.11
N THR A 519 -16.65 -17.53 -44.36
CA THR A 519 -15.25 -17.66 -44.78
C THR A 519 -14.80 -16.36 -45.46
N ARG A 520 -13.59 -15.90 -45.15
CA ARG A 520 -12.94 -14.72 -45.76
C ARG A 520 -11.50 -15.06 -46.11
N VAL A 521 -11.25 -15.31 -47.38
CA VAL A 521 -9.93 -15.66 -47.91
C VAL A 521 -9.31 -14.43 -48.56
N GLN A 522 -8.05 -14.12 -48.23
CA GLN A 522 -7.27 -13.10 -48.92
C GLN A 522 -5.99 -13.72 -49.48
N GLN A 523 -6.09 -14.26 -50.70
CA GLN A 523 -5.02 -14.98 -51.40
C GLN A 523 -4.54 -14.17 -52.61
N GLY A 524 -3.35 -13.56 -52.50
CA GLY A 524 -2.80 -12.70 -53.56
C GLY A 524 -3.65 -11.45 -53.83
N ALA A 525 -3.97 -11.22 -55.12
CA ALA A 525 -4.72 -10.05 -55.59
C ALA A 525 -6.21 -10.34 -55.90
N THR A 526 -6.67 -11.58 -55.69
CA THR A 526 -8.04 -12.02 -56.01
C THR A 526 -8.77 -12.36 -54.72
N ILE A 527 -10.03 -11.93 -54.60
CA ILE A 527 -10.91 -12.35 -53.51
C ILE A 527 -11.87 -13.39 -54.08
N ASP A 528 -11.56 -14.67 -53.89
CA ASP A 528 -12.49 -15.76 -54.15
C ASP A 528 -13.28 -16.09 -52.88
N TYR A 529 -14.61 -16.16 -53.03
CA TYR A 529 -15.55 -16.51 -51.97
C TYR A 529 -16.13 -17.89 -52.26
N GLU A 530 -15.80 -18.90 -51.45
CA GLU A 530 -16.60 -20.12 -51.36
C GLU A 530 -16.89 -20.44 -49.89
N THR A 531 -18.18 -20.67 -49.57
CA THR A 531 -18.65 -21.07 -48.25
C THR A 531 -18.52 -22.58 -48.07
N TYR A 532 -17.48 -23.02 -47.36
CA TYR A 532 -17.37 -24.40 -46.89
C TYR A 532 -17.09 -24.44 -45.40
N ALA A 533 -18.18 -24.59 -44.65
CA ALA A 533 -18.17 -25.09 -43.28
C ALA A 533 -18.94 -26.41 -43.31
N MET A 534 -18.22 -27.53 -43.44
CA MET A 534 -18.83 -28.84 -43.21
C MET A 534 -18.55 -29.24 -41.77
N VAL A 535 -19.55 -29.87 -41.14
CA VAL A 535 -19.27 -30.69 -39.97
C VAL A 535 -18.67 -32.01 -40.47
N ASP A 536 -17.68 -32.56 -39.77
CA ASP A 536 -17.27 -33.94 -40.03
C ASP A 536 -18.48 -34.90 -39.89
N ALA A 537 -18.40 -36.10 -40.46
CA ALA A 537 -19.51 -37.04 -40.46
C ALA A 537 -19.97 -37.48 -39.04
N ASN A 538 -19.20 -37.17 -38.00
CA ASN A 538 -19.45 -37.57 -36.62
C ASN A 538 -20.04 -36.43 -35.75
N GLY A 539 -20.01 -35.18 -36.22
CA GLY A 539 -20.41 -34.03 -35.40
C GLY A 539 -19.31 -33.50 -34.48
N ARG A 540 -18.04 -33.58 -34.87
CA ARG A 540 -16.86 -33.35 -34.02
C ARG A 540 -15.85 -32.33 -34.55
N ALA A 541 -15.87 -32.00 -35.83
CA ALA A 541 -15.03 -30.89 -36.34
C ALA A 541 -15.85 -29.91 -37.16
N LEU A 542 -15.50 -28.63 -37.05
CA LEU A 542 -15.87 -27.59 -38.01
C LEU A 542 -14.73 -27.49 -39.02
N ASP A 543 -14.94 -28.03 -40.22
CA ASP A 543 -13.91 -28.13 -41.25
C ASP A 543 -14.00 -26.97 -42.24
N LEU A 544 -12.85 -26.37 -42.54
CA LEU A 544 -12.61 -25.61 -43.77
C LEU A 544 -12.01 -26.56 -44.81
N ARG A 545 -12.63 -26.63 -46.00
CA ARG A 545 -12.15 -27.44 -47.13
C ARG A 545 -11.98 -26.57 -48.37
N PHE A 546 -10.90 -26.81 -49.11
CA PHE A 546 -10.59 -26.09 -50.33
C PHE A 546 -11.08 -26.88 -51.55
N SER A 547 -12.03 -26.35 -52.32
CA SER A 547 -12.35 -26.89 -53.65
C SER A 547 -11.57 -26.18 -54.74
N GLY A 548 -10.89 -26.94 -55.59
CA GLY A 548 -10.04 -26.46 -56.69
C GLY A 548 -10.76 -25.73 -57.84
N LYS A 549 -11.90 -25.10 -57.61
CA LYS A 549 -12.61 -24.30 -58.62
C LYS A 549 -11.96 -22.93 -58.76
N ARG A 550 -10.82 -22.91 -59.46
CA ARG A 550 -10.33 -21.72 -60.14
C ARG A 550 -11.48 -21.13 -60.98
N ARG A 551 -11.98 -19.96 -60.60
CA ARG A 551 -12.82 -19.16 -61.49
C ARG A 551 -11.94 -18.72 -62.66
N VAL A 552 -12.34 -19.15 -63.87
CA VAL A 552 -11.71 -18.78 -65.15
C VAL A 552 -12.28 -17.45 -65.62
#